data_AF-A0A1S3IT37-F1
#
_entry.id   AF-A0A1S3IT37-F1
#
_cell.length_a   1.000
_cell.length_b   1.000
_cell.length_c   1.000
_cell.angle_alpha   90.00
_cell.angle_beta   90.00
_cell.angle_gamma   90.00
#
_symmetry.space_group_name_H-M   'P 1'
#
loop_
_entity.id
_entity.type
_entity.pdbx_description
1 polymer ?
#
loop_
_entity_poly.entity_id
_entity_poly.type
_entity_poly.pdbx_seq_one_letter_code
_entity_poly.pdbx_strand_id
1 'polypeptide(L)'
;MIFYIFHQQIQQTVLDTLTPDDIRVLIATVDEDSRKGGFERVFPTAKSSKYLKFFEQPRYYNLLLNQWVQRYNKMEARGVALLDSFCQKWVHVQSPTTDPYHQWSPPNATPRTLSAPSSKPGVGNSSSTSQLPKLRKKNNKPIQKMSHSGSASSLDKYMMPSNPPSKQNR
;
A
#
# COMPACT_ATOMS: atom_id res chain seq x y z
N MET A 1 -28.21 12.26 3.78
CA MET A 1 -28.07 11.57 5.09
C MET A 1 -27.31 10.25 4.98
N ILE A 2 -27.71 9.31 4.11
CA ILE A 2 -27.11 7.96 3.97
C ILE A 2 -25.57 7.95 3.86
N PHE A 3 -24.97 8.76 2.98
CA PHE A 3 -23.51 8.86 2.84
C PHE A 3 -22.76 9.20 4.14
N TYR A 4 -23.39 9.99 5.02
CA TYR A 4 -22.78 10.38 6.30
C TYR A 4 -22.79 9.22 7.30
N ILE A 5 -23.87 8.43 7.34
CA ILE A 5 -23.99 7.25 8.22
C ILE A 5 -22.94 6.19 7.83
N PHE A 6 -22.81 5.89 6.54
CA PHE A 6 -21.83 4.93 6.04
C PHE A 6 -20.38 5.37 6.33
N HIS A 7 -20.08 6.67 6.16
CA HIS A 7 -18.80 7.25 6.54
C HIS A 7 -18.50 7.07 8.04
N GLN A 8 -19.45 7.39 8.93
CA GLN A 8 -19.29 7.21 10.38
C GLN A 8 -19.09 5.74 10.77
N GLN A 9 -19.82 4.81 10.12
CA GLN A 9 -19.70 3.38 10.37
C GLN A 9 -18.31 2.85 9.97
N ILE A 10 -17.82 3.17 8.75
CA ILE A 10 -16.45 2.82 8.34
C ILE A 10 -15.44 3.41 9.32
N GLN A 11 -15.62 4.66 9.74
CA GLN A 11 -14.70 5.29 10.69
C GLN A 11 -14.64 4.59 12.06
N GLN A 12 -15.70 3.86 12.46
CA GLN A 12 -15.67 3.08 13.70
C GLN A 12 -14.95 1.75 13.52
N THR A 13 -15.11 1.07 12.37
CA THR A 13 -14.71 -0.34 12.20
C THR A 13 -13.53 -0.60 11.23
N VAL A 14 -13.01 0.41 10.52
CA VAL A 14 -11.96 0.22 9.49
C VAL A 14 -10.65 -0.36 10.03
N LEU A 15 -10.40 -0.31 11.34
CA LEU A 15 -9.22 -0.90 11.98
C LEU A 15 -9.49 -2.26 12.64
N ASP A 16 -10.72 -2.78 12.58
CA ASP A 16 -11.11 -4.05 13.23
C ASP A 16 -10.76 -5.26 12.35
N THR A 17 -10.62 -5.06 11.04
CA THR A 17 -10.26 -6.10 10.05
C THR A 17 -9.38 -5.45 8.99
N LEU A 18 -8.07 -5.39 9.27
CA LEU A 18 -7.07 -4.88 8.34
C LEU A 18 -6.71 -5.95 7.32
N THR A 19 -6.89 -5.67 6.04
CA THR A 19 -6.42 -6.55 4.96
C THR A 19 -4.89 -6.47 4.79
N PRO A 20 -4.25 -7.43 4.10
CA PRO A 20 -2.84 -7.32 3.74
C PRO A 20 -2.45 -6.01 3.05
N ASP A 21 -3.37 -5.42 2.29
CA ASP A 21 -3.14 -4.15 1.60
C ASP A 21 -3.17 -2.94 2.56
N ASP A 22 -4.12 -2.93 3.49
CA ASP A 22 -4.19 -1.92 4.55
C ASP A 22 -2.92 -1.93 5.39
N ILE A 23 -2.43 -3.12 5.73
CA ILE A 23 -1.20 -3.29 6.51
C ILE A 23 0.00 -2.72 5.72
N ARG A 24 0.10 -2.95 4.40
CA ARG A 24 1.15 -2.34 3.57
C ARG A 24 1.07 -0.80 3.55
N VAL A 25 -0.13 -0.24 3.40
CA VAL A 25 -0.34 1.22 3.41
C VAL A 25 0.02 1.82 4.76
N LEU A 26 -0.33 1.16 5.87
CA LEU A 26 0.01 1.59 7.22
C LEU A 26 1.51 1.48 7.52
N ILE A 27 2.17 0.40 7.08
CA ILE A 27 3.64 0.25 7.18
C ILE A 27 4.34 1.39 6.42
N ALA A 28 3.95 1.65 5.17
CA ALA A 28 4.51 2.74 4.38
C ALA A 28 4.29 4.13 5.03
N THR A 29 3.13 4.33 5.66
CA THR A 29 2.80 5.56 6.41
C THR A 29 3.70 5.75 7.64
N VAL A 30 3.98 4.68 8.39
CA VAL A 30 4.86 4.69 9.56
C VAL A 30 6.33 4.85 9.16
N ASP A 31 6.75 4.20 8.08
CA ASP A 31 8.09 4.37 7.50
C ASP A 31 8.31 5.82 7.03
N GLU A 32 7.36 6.40 6.29
CA GLU A 32 7.38 7.83 5.92
C GLU A 32 7.51 8.72 7.17
N ASP A 33 6.72 8.47 8.21
CA ASP A 33 6.77 9.24 9.46
C ASP A 33 8.13 9.13 10.19
N SER A 34 8.84 8.01 10.05
CA SER A 34 10.17 7.83 10.63
C SER A 34 11.27 8.53 9.82
N ARG A 35 11.06 8.71 8.51
CA ARG A 35 12.04 9.26 7.55
C ARG A 35 11.75 10.71 7.10
N LYS A 36 10.65 11.33 7.56
CA LYS A 36 10.21 12.67 7.12
C LYS A 36 11.17 13.82 7.40
N GLY A 37 12.10 13.67 8.35
CA GLY A 37 13.05 14.73 8.70
C GLY A 37 12.33 16.02 9.14
N GLY A 38 12.56 17.12 8.42
CA GLY A 38 11.90 18.41 8.67
C GLY A 38 10.54 18.60 7.97
N PHE A 39 10.06 17.62 7.21
CA PHE A 39 8.71 17.66 6.63
C PHE A 39 7.66 17.18 7.64
N GLU A 40 6.43 17.66 7.52
CA GLU A 40 5.28 17.19 8.29
C GLU A 40 4.14 16.70 7.38
N ARG A 41 3.41 15.67 7.81
CA ARG A 41 2.20 15.24 7.11
C ARG A 41 1.09 16.27 7.34
N VAL A 42 0.67 16.95 6.28
CA VAL A 42 -0.43 17.94 6.35
C VAL A 42 -1.82 17.31 6.41
N PHE A 43 -1.98 16.08 5.88
CA PHE A 43 -3.23 15.32 5.88
C PHE A 43 -2.97 13.82 5.61
N PRO A 44 -3.67 12.88 6.28
CA PRO A 44 -4.48 13.07 7.48
C PRO A 44 -3.65 13.36 8.73
N THR A 45 -4.18 14.18 9.63
CA THR A 45 -3.62 14.48 10.96
C THR A 45 -4.71 14.45 12.02
N ALA A 46 -4.33 14.44 13.29
CA ALA A 46 -5.24 14.49 14.44
C ALA A 46 -6.26 15.66 14.40
N LYS A 47 -5.94 16.75 13.66
CA LYS A 47 -6.78 17.96 13.54
C LYS A 47 -7.41 18.13 12.15
N SER A 48 -7.06 17.28 11.17
CA SER A 48 -7.47 17.44 9.77
C SER A 48 -8.71 16.61 9.39
N SER A 49 -9.25 15.77 10.28
CA SER A 49 -10.42 14.91 10.00
C SER A 49 -11.63 15.69 9.48
N LYS A 50 -11.79 16.95 9.92
CA LYS A 50 -12.82 17.89 9.46
C LYS A 50 -12.80 18.18 7.95
N TYR A 51 -11.71 17.88 7.25
CA TYR A 51 -11.57 18.09 5.80
C TYR A 51 -12.04 16.90 4.96
N LEU A 52 -12.26 15.70 5.55
CA LEU A 52 -12.76 14.53 4.82
C LEU A 52 -14.09 14.78 4.09
N LYS A 53 -14.94 15.64 4.66
CA LYS A 53 -16.25 16.03 4.09
C LYS A 53 -16.18 16.89 2.82
N PHE A 54 -14.99 17.39 2.43
CA PHE A 54 -14.82 18.23 1.25
C PHE A 54 -14.35 17.44 0.01
N PHE A 55 -14.06 16.14 0.15
CA PHE A 55 -13.83 15.28 -1.01
C PHE A 55 -15.17 14.91 -1.66
N GLU A 56 -15.23 15.01 -2.99
CA GLU A 56 -16.39 14.60 -3.81
C GLU A 56 -16.83 13.15 -3.53
N GLN A 57 -15.85 12.26 -3.33
CA GLN A 57 -16.06 10.86 -2.97
C GLN A 57 -15.19 10.48 -1.76
N PRO A 58 -15.73 9.75 -0.76
CA PRO A 58 -14.92 9.24 0.34
C PRO A 58 -13.83 8.30 -0.18
N ARG A 59 -12.56 8.69 0.04
CA ARG A 59 -11.39 7.88 -0.33
C ARG A 59 -11.05 6.95 0.82
N TYR A 60 -11.09 5.64 0.56
CA TYR A 60 -10.93 4.60 1.58
C TYR A 60 -9.63 4.76 2.41
N TYR A 61 -8.46 4.88 1.78
CA TYR A 61 -7.21 5.07 2.53
C TYR A 61 -7.18 6.38 3.33
N ASN A 62 -7.88 7.45 2.89
CA ASN A 62 -7.99 8.67 3.71
C ASN A 62 -8.79 8.40 5.00
N LEU A 63 -9.77 7.49 4.98
CA LEU A 63 -10.50 7.05 6.18
C LEU A 63 -9.64 6.15 7.07
N LEU A 64 -8.96 5.15 6.47
CA LEU A 64 -8.03 4.25 7.15
C LEU A 64 -6.94 5.02 7.89
N LEU A 65 -6.20 5.88 7.17
CA LEU A 65 -5.13 6.69 7.74
C LEU A 65 -5.63 7.73 8.75
N ASN A 66 -6.81 8.31 8.53
CA ASN A 66 -7.42 9.19 9.53
C ASN A 66 -7.69 8.43 10.83
N GLN A 67 -8.26 7.21 10.79
CA GLN A 67 -8.52 6.43 11.99
C GLN A 67 -7.24 5.92 12.65
N TRP A 68 -6.25 5.50 11.86
CA TRP A 68 -4.92 5.16 12.36
C TRP A 68 -4.32 6.31 13.17
N VAL A 69 -4.28 7.51 12.58
CA VAL A 69 -3.75 8.71 13.25
C VAL A 69 -4.59 9.05 14.48
N GLN A 70 -5.92 9.01 14.43
CA GLN A 70 -6.75 9.29 15.60
C GLN A 70 -6.51 8.30 16.75
N ARG A 71 -6.21 7.03 16.45
CA ARG A 71 -5.97 5.98 17.46
C ARG A 71 -4.55 5.95 18.02
N TYR A 72 -3.54 6.26 17.20
CA TYR A 72 -2.13 6.05 17.56
C TYR A 72 -1.25 7.33 17.65
N ASN A 73 -1.74 8.53 17.32
CA ASN A 73 -0.94 9.77 17.37
C ASN A 73 -0.24 10.10 18.72
N LYS A 74 -0.78 9.59 19.84
CA LYS A 74 -0.22 9.76 21.19
C LYS A 74 0.48 8.49 21.72
N MET A 75 0.48 7.43 20.92
CA MET A 75 0.93 6.09 21.30
C MET A 75 1.57 5.38 20.11
N GLU A 76 2.42 6.08 19.35
CA GLU A 76 2.98 5.61 18.08
C GLU A 76 3.64 4.23 18.24
N ALA A 77 4.39 4.02 19.32
CA ALA A 77 5.00 2.73 19.67
C ALA A 77 4.01 1.55 19.74
N ARG A 78 2.74 1.77 20.14
CA ARG A 78 1.70 0.72 20.12
C ARG A 78 1.22 0.42 18.70
N GLY A 79 1.14 1.44 17.84
CA GLY A 79 0.84 1.27 16.42
C GLY A 79 1.95 0.52 15.70
N VAL A 80 3.21 0.90 15.94
CA VAL A 80 4.40 0.21 15.41
C VAL A 80 4.42 -1.26 15.85
N ALA A 81 4.25 -1.56 17.14
CA ALA A 81 4.24 -2.92 17.65
C ALA A 81 3.09 -3.78 17.08
N LEU A 82 1.93 -3.18 16.82
CA LEU A 82 0.81 -3.86 16.16
C LEU A 82 1.19 -4.25 14.72
N LEU A 83 1.73 -3.32 13.93
CA LEU A 83 2.16 -3.60 12.56
C LEU A 83 3.29 -4.62 12.51
N ASP A 84 4.26 -4.53 13.43
CA ASP A 84 5.35 -5.50 13.54
C ASP A 84 4.81 -6.91 13.81
N SER A 85 3.77 -7.06 14.64
CA SER A 85 3.13 -8.36 14.85
C SER A 85 2.49 -8.94 13.58
N PHE A 86 2.02 -8.11 12.65
CA PHE A 86 1.54 -8.54 11.32
C PHE A 86 2.69 -8.80 10.34
N CYS A 87 3.83 -8.12 10.51
CA CYS A 87 5.06 -8.38 9.77
C CYS A 87 5.63 -9.76 10.12
N GLN A 88 5.77 -10.07 11.41
CA GLN A 88 6.23 -11.37 11.92
C GLN A 88 5.35 -12.53 11.45
N LYS A 89 4.03 -12.30 11.33
CA LYS A 89 3.03 -13.26 10.79
C LYS A 89 2.95 -13.29 9.26
N TRP A 90 3.76 -12.50 8.56
CA TRP A 90 3.78 -12.41 7.08
C TRP A 90 2.45 -12.01 6.41
N VAL A 91 1.50 -11.45 7.16
CA VAL A 91 0.13 -11.15 6.67
C VAL A 91 0.18 -10.23 5.45
N HIS A 92 0.98 -9.16 5.53
CA HIS A 92 1.14 -8.13 4.51
C HIS A 92 1.70 -8.62 3.16
N VAL A 93 2.30 -9.82 3.12
CA VAL A 93 2.81 -10.45 1.88
C VAL A 93 1.74 -11.26 1.17
N GLN A 94 0.70 -11.70 1.88
CA GLN A 94 -0.35 -12.53 1.31
C GLN A 94 -1.27 -11.73 0.36
N SER A 95 -1.65 -12.32 -0.77
CA SER A 95 -2.60 -11.72 -1.71
C SER A 95 -3.18 -12.80 -2.66
N PRO A 96 -4.42 -13.27 -2.45
CA PRO A 96 -5.28 -13.03 -1.28
C PRO A 96 -4.72 -13.67 0.01
N THR A 97 -5.21 -13.24 1.17
CA THR A 97 -4.92 -13.90 2.45
C THR A 97 -5.78 -15.15 2.66
N THR A 98 -5.24 -16.12 3.39
CA THR A 98 -5.99 -17.30 3.87
C THR A 98 -6.51 -17.14 5.29
N ASP A 99 -6.15 -16.06 5.99
CA ASP A 99 -6.59 -15.78 7.36
C ASP A 99 -7.94 -15.04 7.34
N PRO A 100 -9.03 -15.62 7.90
CA PRO A 100 -10.33 -14.98 7.94
C PRO A 100 -10.33 -13.65 8.74
N TYR A 101 -9.42 -13.46 9.69
CA TYR A 101 -9.30 -12.20 10.45
C TYR A 101 -8.68 -11.05 9.64
N HIS A 102 -8.13 -11.36 8.45
CA HIS A 102 -7.55 -10.38 7.52
C HIS A 102 -8.33 -10.32 6.19
N GLN A 103 -9.49 -10.97 6.12
CA GLN A 103 -10.39 -10.92 4.98
C GLN A 103 -11.57 -9.97 5.26
N TRP A 104 -11.54 -8.77 4.67
CA TRP A 104 -12.67 -7.84 4.77
C TRP A 104 -13.92 -8.39 4.05
N SER A 105 -15.07 -8.28 4.71
CA SER A 105 -16.38 -8.62 4.15
C SER A 105 -17.35 -7.45 4.33
N PRO A 106 -18.17 -7.10 3.32
CA PRO A 106 -19.15 -6.04 3.48
C PRO A 106 -20.25 -6.47 4.48
N PRO A 107 -20.75 -5.55 5.32
CA PRO A 107 -21.96 -5.79 6.10
C PRO A 107 -23.10 -6.20 5.16
N ASN A 108 -23.78 -7.31 5.47
CA ASN A 108 -24.80 -7.96 4.62
C ASN A 108 -24.26 -8.67 3.36
N ALA A 109 -22.99 -9.11 3.35
CA ALA A 109 -22.54 -10.13 2.40
C ALA A 109 -23.30 -11.44 2.61
N THR A 110 -24.36 -11.70 1.83
CA THR A 110 -24.89 -13.06 1.71
C THR A 110 -23.79 -13.95 1.10
N PRO A 111 -23.59 -15.18 1.59
CA PRO A 111 -22.63 -16.09 0.98
C PRO A 111 -23.05 -16.34 -0.47
N ARG A 112 -22.22 -15.90 -1.43
CA ARG A 112 -22.36 -16.36 -2.81
C ARG A 112 -22.03 -17.84 -2.82
N THR A 113 -23.07 -18.67 -2.86
CA THR A 113 -22.92 -20.12 -3.07
C THR A 113 -22.08 -20.34 -4.32
N LEU A 114 -21.06 -21.20 -4.20
CA LEU A 114 -20.16 -21.55 -5.31
C LEU A 114 -20.88 -22.45 -6.31
N SER A 115 -21.80 -21.84 -7.06
CA SER A 115 -22.67 -22.50 -8.02
C SER A 115 -22.83 -21.61 -9.26
N ALA A 116 -21.71 -21.17 -9.83
CA ALA A 116 -21.67 -20.76 -11.23
C ALA A 116 -21.75 -22.04 -12.08
N PRO A 117 -22.80 -22.24 -12.91
CA PRO A 117 -22.91 -23.44 -13.72
C PRO A 117 -21.79 -23.50 -14.76
N SER A 118 -21.06 -24.61 -14.82
CA SER A 118 -20.03 -24.85 -15.84
C SER A 118 -20.68 -25.22 -17.18
N SER A 119 -21.11 -24.21 -17.95
CA SER A 119 -21.64 -24.41 -19.31
C SER A 119 -20.50 -24.80 -20.28
N LYS A 120 -20.40 -26.11 -20.56
CA LYS A 120 -19.56 -26.66 -21.64
C LYS A 120 -20.21 -26.40 -23.03
N PRO A 121 -19.46 -26.53 -24.14
CA PRO A 121 -19.72 -25.75 -25.35
C PRO A 121 -20.87 -26.30 -26.21
N GLY A 122 -21.80 -25.42 -26.59
CA GLY A 122 -22.81 -25.65 -27.62
C GLY A 122 -22.46 -24.89 -28.91
N VAL A 123 -22.49 -25.59 -30.05
CA VAL A 123 -22.25 -24.99 -31.37
C VAL A 123 -23.43 -24.12 -31.77
N GLY A 124 -23.18 -22.84 -32.02
CA GLY A 124 -24.14 -21.88 -32.58
C GLY A 124 -23.45 -20.99 -33.60
N ASN A 125 -23.84 -21.10 -34.87
CA ASN A 125 -23.24 -20.31 -35.95
C ASN A 125 -23.60 -18.83 -35.80
N SER A 126 -22.60 -17.96 -35.86
CA SER A 126 -22.79 -16.51 -36.01
C SER A 126 -21.62 -15.92 -36.79
N SER A 127 -21.87 -15.61 -38.05
CA SER A 127 -20.92 -14.99 -38.96
C SER A 127 -20.73 -13.50 -38.61
N SER A 128 -19.52 -13.11 -38.18
CA SER A 128 -19.12 -11.70 -38.01
C SER A 128 -17.61 -11.53 -38.17
N THR A 129 -17.14 -11.64 -39.41
CA THR A 129 -15.88 -11.00 -39.85
C THR A 129 -16.26 -9.61 -40.37
N SER A 130 -15.47 -8.53 -40.36
CA SER A 130 -14.15 -8.19 -39.77
C SER A 130 -14.08 -6.63 -39.70
N GLN A 131 -13.11 -5.91 -39.13
CA GLN A 131 -11.72 -6.16 -38.71
C GLN A 131 -11.42 -5.43 -37.38
N LEU A 132 -10.27 -5.73 -36.75
CA LEU A 132 -9.56 -4.80 -35.86
C LEU A 132 -8.11 -4.64 -36.36
N PRO A 133 -7.54 -3.41 -36.46
CA PRO A 133 -6.19 -3.24 -37.01
C PRO A 133 -5.11 -3.88 -36.14
N LYS A 134 -4.23 -4.69 -36.76
CA LYS A 134 -3.07 -5.27 -36.07
C LYS A 134 -2.03 -4.19 -35.78
N LEU A 135 -1.70 -3.98 -34.50
CA LEU A 135 -0.68 -3.03 -34.07
C LEU A 135 0.72 -3.50 -34.56
N ARG A 136 1.39 -2.66 -35.37
CA ARG A 136 2.67 -3.01 -36.00
C ARG A 136 3.83 -2.81 -35.02
N LYS A 137 4.55 -3.88 -34.66
CA LYS A 137 5.81 -3.79 -33.90
C LYS A 137 6.78 -2.87 -34.65
N LYS A 138 7.20 -1.77 -34.02
CA LYS A 138 8.21 -0.86 -34.55
C LYS A 138 9.59 -1.41 -34.17
N ASN A 139 10.44 -1.69 -35.15
CA ASN A 139 11.83 -2.09 -34.89
C ASN A 139 12.57 -0.94 -34.21
N ASN A 140 13.12 -1.20 -33.02
CA ASN A 140 14.17 -0.36 -32.46
C ASN A 140 15.46 -0.61 -33.25
N LYS A 141 15.96 0.40 -33.94
CA LYS A 141 17.36 0.42 -34.39
C LYS A 141 18.27 0.62 -33.16
N PRO A 142 19.49 0.07 -33.13
CA PRO A 142 20.44 0.34 -32.06
C PRO A 142 20.79 1.83 -32.05
N ILE A 143 20.75 2.47 -30.87
CA ILE A 143 21.30 3.81 -30.69
C ILE A 143 22.82 3.70 -30.76
N GLN A 144 23.44 4.53 -31.60
CA GLN A 144 24.91 4.60 -31.72
C GLN A 144 25.51 5.10 -30.40
N LYS A 145 26.57 4.43 -29.93
CA LYS A 145 27.36 4.89 -28.79
C LYS A 145 28.09 6.18 -29.18
N MET A 146 27.75 7.30 -28.55
CA MET A 146 28.59 8.50 -28.57
C MET A 146 29.55 8.47 -27.38
N SER A 147 30.84 8.48 -27.69
CA SER A 147 31.92 8.61 -26.72
C SER A 147 32.04 10.05 -26.24
N HIS A 148 31.95 10.26 -24.93
CA HIS A 148 32.47 11.47 -24.30
C HIS A 148 33.60 11.10 -23.35
N SER A 149 34.79 11.60 -23.66
CA SER A 149 35.93 11.65 -22.75
C SER A 149 35.62 12.61 -21.60
N GLY A 150 35.88 12.18 -20.36
CA GLY A 150 35.55 12.94 -19.16
C GLY A 150 36.33 12.43 -17.95
N SER A 151 37.53 13.00 -17.79
CA SER A 151 38.43 12.99 -16.64
C SER A 151 37.92 12.31 -15.35
N ALA A 152 38.60 11.24 -14.93
CA ALA A 152 38.46 10.72 -13.56
C ALA A 152 39.08 11.71 -12.56
N SER A 153 38.32 12.14 -11.56
CA SER A 153 38.83 12.80 -10.36
C SER A 153 38.44 11.97 -9.12
N SER A 154 39.45 11.70 -8.29
CA SER A 154 39.32 10.75 -7.16
C SER A 154 38.57 11.37 -5.98
N LEU A 155 37.63 10.61 -5.42
CA LEU A 155 37.00 10.86 -4.12
C LEU A 155 36.90 9.59 -3.26
N ASP A 156 37.97 8.79 -3.24
CA ASP A 156 38.20 7.75 -2.22
C ASP A 156 38.57 8.38 -0.86
N LYS A 157 37.75 9.32 -0.37
CA LYS A 157 38.10 10.16 0.80
C LYS A 157 37.11 10.16 1.96
N TYR A 158 36.07 9.32 1.90
CA TYR A 158 35.06 9.20 2.97
C TYR A 158 34.72 7.76 3.37
N MET A 159 35.67 6.83 3.24
CA MET A 159 35.66 5.59 4.02
C MET A 159 36.90 5.52 4.90
N MET A 160 36.70 5.64 6.21
CA MET A 160 37.65 5.22 7.24
C MET A 160 36.89 4.40 8.30
N PRO A 161 37.34 3.19 8.64
CA PRO A 161 36.68 2.35 9.64
C PRO A 161 37.08 2.76 11.05
N SER A 162 36.12 2.92 11.96
CA SER A 162 36.36 3.06 13.39
C SER A 162 36.16 1.71 14.11
N ASN A 163 37.27 1.01 14.35
CA ASN A 163 37.31 -0.17 15.21
C ASN A 163 37.65 0.28 16.65
N PRO A 164 36.96 -0.20 17.71
CA PRO A 164 37.21 0.26 19.08
C PRO A 164 38.50 -0.35 19.66
N PRO A 165 39.29 0.39 20.44
CA PRO A 165 40.48 -0.15 21.10
C PRO A 165 40.11 -0.97 22.33
N SER A 166 40.57 -2.22 22.38
CA SER A 166 40.64 -3.01 23.59
C SER A 166 41.63 -2.39 24.59
N LYS A 167 41.30 -2.40 25.88
CA LYS A 167 42.29 -2.20 26.95
C LYS A 167 42.16 -3.29 28.02
N GLN A 168 43.30 -3.91 28.30
CA GLN A 168 43.50 -4.91 29.34
C GLN A 168 43.62 -4.26 30.73
N ASN A 169 43.33 -5.07 31.75
CA ASN A 169 43.81 -5.03 33.14
C ASN A 169 44.19 -3.68 33.77
N ARG A 170 43.52 -3.39 34.88
CA ARG A 170 44.20 -3.38 36.18
C ARG A 170 43.29 -3.96 37.27
#